data_AF-A0A967Z346-F1
#
_entry.id   AF-A0A967Z346-F1
#
_cell.length_a   1.000
_cell.length_b   1.000
_cell.length_c   1.000
_cell.angle_alpha   90.00
_cell.angle_beta   90.00
_cell.angle_gamma   90.00
#
_symmetry.space_group_name_H-M   'P 1'
#
loop_
_entity.id
_entity.type
_entity.pdbx_description
1 polymer ?
#
loop_
_entity_poly.entity_id
_entity_poly.type
_entity_poly.pdbx_seq_one_letter_code
_entity_poly.pdbx_strand_id
1 'polypeptide(L)'
;MKFRQLLISGFATLLLSSTVFAAGVYEGERNAFNRFHGEGTYKYTNGNVYEGEWVDGRKSGQGTQTWADGEKYVGGWSNNREHGMGIKTWPNGDS
;
A
#
# COMPACT_ATOMS: atom_id res chain seq x y z
N MET A 1 -42.95 -2.33 1.17
CA MET A 1 -42.64 -3.10 -0.05
C MET A 1 -41.27 -2.69 -0.58
N LYS A 2 -40.36 -3.68 -0.68
CA LYS A 2 -39.13 -3.77 -1.48
C LYS A 2 -37.94 -2.82 -1.20
N PHE A 3 -37.01 -3.36 -0.41
CA PHE A 3 -35.56 -3.15 -0.49
C PHE A 3 -35.05 -3.34 -1.93
N ARG A 4 -34.08 -2.50 -2.34
CA ARG A 4 -33.20 -2.79 -3.49
C ARG A 4 -31.75 -2.70 -3.04
N GLN A 5 -31.16 -3.88 -2.91
CA GLN A 5 -29.74 -4.15 -2.89
C GLN A 5 -29.13 -3.70 -4.22
N LEU A 6 -28.02 -2.96 -4.21
CA LEU A 6 -27.19 -2.79 -5.39
C LEU A 6 -25.92 -3.63 -5.20
N LEU A 7 -25.92 -4.78 -5.87
CA LEU A 7 -24.74 -5.58 -6.16
C LEU A 7 -23.87 -4.78 -7.14
N ILE A 8 -22.70 -4.32 -6.71
CA ILE A 8 -21.59 -4.01 -7.64
C ILE A 8 -20.84 -5.36 -7.75
N SER A 9 -21.23 -6.30 -8.61
CA SER A 9 -21.10 -6.29 -10.08
C SER A 9 -19.70 -5.85 -10.53
N GLY A 10 -18.83 -6.85 -10.69
CA GLY A 10 -17.69 -6.80 -11.61
C GLY A 10 -16.47 -6.03 -11.11
N PHE A 11 -15.61 -6.68 -10.31
CA PHE A 11 -14.20 -6.28 -10.34
C PHE A 11 -13.53 -7.06 -11.46
N ALA A 12 -13.21 -6.33 -12.53
CA ALA A 12 -12.43 -6.80 -13.65
C ALA A 12 -11.20 -7.55 -13.13
N THR A 13 -10.91 -8.71 -13.72
CA THR A 13 -9.61 -9.37 -13.56
C THR A 13 -8.56 -8.49 -14.26
N LEU A 14 -8.17 -7.39 -13.62
CA LEU A 14 -6.97 -6.67 -14.02
C LEU A 14 -5.83 -7.64 -13.82
N LEU A 15 -5.16 -8.01 -14.92
CA LEU A 15 -3.83 -8.60 -14.87
C LEU A 15 -2.93 -7.54 -14.24
N LEU A 16 -2.92 -7.49 -12.90
CA LEU A 16 -1.93 -6.73 -12.17
C LEU A 16 -0.58 -7.27 -12.63
N SER A 17 0.23 -6.40 -13.23
CA SER A 17 1.59 -6.74 -13.62
C SER A 17 2.42 -6.87 -12.34
N SER A 18 2.26 -7.99 -11.64
CA SER A 18 3.03 -8.34 -10.46
C SER A 18 4.45 -8.61 -10.91
N THR A 19 5.34 -7.65 -10.67
CA THR A 19 6.78 -7.87 -10.89
C THR A 19 7.38 -8.35 -9.58
N VAL A 20 8.03 -9.51 -9.62
CA VAL A 20 8.86 -10.00 -8.52
C VAL A 20 10.19 -9.23 -8.58
N PHE A 21 10.42 -8.39 -7.58
CA PHE A 21 11.75 -7.86 -7.30
C PHE A 21 12.43 -8.80 -6.30
N ALA A 22 13.77 -8.84 -6.30
CA ALA A 22 14.54 -9.60 -5.31
C ALA A 22 14.15 -9.26 -3.84
N ALA A 23 13.49 -8.12 -3.62
CA ALA A 23 13.05 -7.63 -2.31
C ALA A 23 11.52 -7.72 -2.04
N GLY A 24 10.69 -8.15 -3.00
CA GLY A 24 9.24 -8.18 -2.81
C GLY A 24 8.40 -8.11 -4.10
N VAL A 25 7.09 -8.06 -3.94
CA VAL A 25 6.11 -7.94 -5.03
C VAL A 25 5.41 -6.59 -4.95
N TYR A 26 5.37 -5.88 -6.07
CA TYR A 26 4.62 -4.63 -6.20
C TYR A 26 3.38 -4.85 -7.08
N GLU A 27 2.23 -4.39 -6.59
CA GLU A 27 0.95 -4.32 -7.28
C GLU A 27 0.49 -2.86 -7.28
N GLY A 28 0.49 -2.21 -8.44
CA GLY A 28 0.11 -0.80 -8.54
C GLY A 28 0.58 -0.15 -9.83
N GLU A 29 0.40 1.17 -9.90
CA GLU A 29 0.78 1.98 -11.05
C GLU A 29 2.31 2.16 -11.14
N ARG A 30 2.78 2.37 -12.37
CA ARG A 30 4.19 2.60 -12.68
C ARG A 30 4.32 3.75 -13.66
N ASN A 31 5.37 4.55 -13.52
CA ASN A 31 5.68 5.58 -14.50
C ASN A 31 6.35 4.99 -15.75
N ALA A 32 6.58 5.82 -16.77
CA ALA A 32 7.22 5.43 -18.03
C ALA A 32 8.64 4.84 -17.87
N PHE A 33 9.28 5.03 -16.72
CA PHE A 33 10.60 4.46 -16.38
C PHE A 33 10.49 3.16 -15.57
N ASN A 34 9.31 2.54 -15.51
CA ASN A 34 9.02 1.32 -14.77
C ASN A 34 9.24 1.46 -13.25
N ARG A 35 9.15 2.67 -12.69
CA ARG A 35 9.24 2.93 -11.24
C ARG A 35 7.85 3.01 -10.63
N PHE A 36 7.70 2.57 -9.38
CA PHE A 36 6.43 2.66 -8.65
C PHE A 36 5.96 4.11 -8.59
N HIS A 37 4.71 4.35 -8.91
CA HIS A 37 4.12 5.68 -8.99
C HIS A 37 2.62 5.57 -8.75
N GLY A 38 1.97 6.62 -8.24
CA GLY A 38 0.54 6.59 -7.94
C GLY A 38 0.23 5.69 -6.74
N GLU A 39 -0.98 5.11 -6.72
CA GLU A 39 -1.39 4.18 -5.66
C GLU A 39 -0.81 2.78 -5.90
N GLY A 40 -0.33 2.14 -4.82
CA GLY A 40 0.16 0.78 -4.92
C GLY A 40 0.48 0.10 -3.59
N THR A 41 0.51 -1.22 -3.66
CA THR A 41 0.86 -2.11 -2.56
C THR A 41 2.19 -2.79 -2.83
N TYR A 42 3.13 -2.70 -1.89
CA TYR A 42 4.39 -3.42 -1.92
C TYR A 42 4.44 -4.43 -0.77
N LYS A 43 4.47 -5.72 -1.12
CA LYS A 43 4.65 -6.84 -0.19
C LYS A 43 6.11 -7.24 -0.18
N TYR A 44 6.82 -6.91 0.89
CA TYR A 44 8.22 -7.23 1.07
C TYR A 44 8.41 -8.72 1.37
N THR A 45 9.54 -9.29 0.96
CA THR A 45 9.87 -10.71 1.26
C THR A 45 10.05 -10.99 2.75
N ASN A 46 10.34 -9.95 3.55
CA ASN A 46 10.45 -10.06 5.00
C ASN A 46 9.08 -10.03 5.72
N GLY A 47 7.96 -9.99 4.98
CA GLY A 47 6.61 -9.97 5.53
C GLY A 47 6.04 -8.56 5.77
N ASN A 48 6.85 -7.50 5.65
CA ASN A 48 6.34 -6.13 5.72
C ASN A 48 5.43 -5.84 4.53
N VAL A 49 4.47 -4.94 4.71
CA VAL A 49 3.58 -4.46 3.64
C VAL A 49 3.47 -2.95 3.70
N TYR A 50 3.58 -2.28 2.56
CA TYR A 50 3.20 -0.87 2.42
C TYR A 50 2.05 -0.75 1.44
N GLU A 51 1.05 0.04 1.79
CA GLU A 51 -0.10 0.38 0.93
C GLU A 51 -0.26 1.90 0.95
N GLY A 52 -0.20 2.54 -0.22
CA GLY A 52 -0.42 3.98 -0.33
C GLY A 52 0.28 4.59 -1.53
N GLU A 53 0.54 5.88 -1.45
CA GLU A 53 1.06 6.65 -2.58
C GLU A 53 2.57 6.41 -2.78
N TRP A 54 2.95 6.40 -4.06
CA TRP A 54 4.31 6.25 -4.53
C TRP A 54 4.66 7.36 -5.51
N VAL A 55 5.88 7.87 -5.40
CA VAL A 55 6.49 8.75 -6.39
C VAL A 55 7.88 8.21 -6.69
N ASP A 56 8.09 7.80 -7.93
CA ASP A 56 9.42 7.47 -8.45
C ASP A 56 10.13 6.33 -7.68
N GLY A 57 9.36 5.34 -7.25
CA GLY A 57 9.84 4.20 -6.46
C GLY A 57 9.95 4.49 -4.96
N ARG A 58 9.44 5.63 -4.49
CA ARG A 58 9.48 6.01 -3.07
C ARG A 58 8.08 6.19 -2.51
N LYS A 59 7.86 5.74 -1.28
CA LYS A 59 6.66 6.04 -0.50
C LYS A 59 6.53 7.55 -0.35
N SER A 60 5.32 8.05 -0.58
CA SER A 60 4.97 9.46 -0.56
C SER A 60 3.52 9.61 -0.10
N GLY A 61 3.04 10.84 0.09
CA GLY A 61 1.62 11.12 0.30
C GLY A 61 1.07 10.45 1.56
N GLN A 62 -0.12 9.87 1.51
CA GLN A 62 -0.68 9.05 2.58
C GLN A 62 -0.39 7.58 2.35
N GLY A 63 -0.17 6.84 3.44
CA GLY A 63 0.07 5.41 3.36
C GLY A 63 0.02 4.69 4.70
N THR A 64 -0.15 3.38 4.60
CA THR A 64 -0.11 2.43 5.70
C THR A 64 1.10 1.53 5.56
N GLN A 65 1.98 1.53 6.56
CA GLN A 65 3.02 0.53 6.72
C GLN A 65 2.58 -0.47 7.78
N THR A 66 2.59 -1.75 7.44
CA THR A 66 2.46 -2.86 8.38
C THR A 66 3.78 -3.60 8.41
N TRP A 67 4.34 -3.80 9.59
CA TRP A 67 5.55 -4.60 9.78
C TRP A 67 5.19 -6.05 10.09
N ALA A 68 6.10 -6.96 9.79
CA ALA A 68 5.90 -8.40 9.97
C ALA A 68 5.65 -8.81 11.43
N ASP A 69 6.10 -7.98 12.39
CA ASP A 69 5.87 -8.17 13.83
C ASP A 69 4.48 -7.67 14.28
N GLY A 70 3.69 -7.07 13.39
CA GLY A 70 2.36 -6.55 13.66
C GLY A 70 2.31 -5.06 14.02
N GLU A 71 3.46 -4.37 14.09
CA GLU A 71 3.48 -2.91 14.19
C GLU A 71 2.79 -2.32 12.94
N LYS A 72 2.13 -1.17 13.11
CA LYS A 72 1.44 -0.47 12.04
C LYS A 72 1.63 1.04 12.14
N TYR A 73 1.85 1.71 11.02
CA TYR A 73 1.84 3.16 10.92
C TYR A 73 0.85 3.57 9.83
N VAL A 74 -0.05 4.49 10.15
CA VAL A 74 -0.98 5.10 9.20
C VAL A 74 -0.75 6.61 9.24
N GLY A 75 -0.30 7.19 8.13
CA GLY A 75 -0.03 8.62 8.09
C GLY A 75 0.67 9.07 6.83
N GLY A 76 1.29 10.25 6.92
CA GLY A 76 2.01 10.81 5.81
C GLY A 76 3.38 10.18 5.58
N TRP A 77 3.82 10.22 4.33
CA TRP A 77 5.09 9.70 3.86
C TRP A 77 5.77 10.71 2.94
N SER A 78 7.10 10.79 3.04
CA SER A 78 7.93 11.54 2.12
C SER A 78 9.28 10.85 1.94
N ASN A 79 9.64 10.53 0.70
CA ASN A 79 10.90 9.90 0.36
C ASN A 79 11.23 8.66 1.21
N ASN A 80 10.28 7.72 1.33
CA ASN A 80 10.39 6.48 2.13
C ASN A 80 10.44 6.67 3.65
N ARG A 81 10.15 7.86 4.16
CA ARG A 81 10.11 8.14 5.60
C ARG A 81 8.71 8.57 6.02
N GLU A 82 8.32 8.19 7.22
CA GLU A 82 7.15 8.75 7.89
C GLU A 82 7.29 10.29 7.94
N HIS A 83 6.20 11.00 7.66
CA HIS A 83 6.20 12.45 7.55
C HIS A 83 4.84 13.04 7.92
N GLY A 84 4.83 14.16 8.65
CA GLY A 84 3.59 14.82 9.05
C GLY A 84 2.85 14.04 10.13
N MET A 85 1.51 14.10 10.09
CA MET A 85 0.65 13.45 11.07
C MET A 85 0.48 11.97 10.74
N GLY A 86 0.53 11.13 11.78
CA GLY A 86 0.23 9.71 11.67
C GLY A 86 -0.06 9.07 13.02
N ILE A 87 -0.60 7.87 12.98
CA ILE A 87 -0.88 7.02 14.15
C ILE A 87 -0.01 5.79 14.02
N LYS A 88 0.71 5.48 15.08
CA LYS A 88 1.56 4.29 15.18
C LYS A 88 0.94 3.34 16.19
N THR A 89 0.59 2.13 15.76
CA THR A 89 -0.01 1.10 16.60
C THR A 89 0.98 -0.05 16.77
N TRP A 90 1.15 -0.49 18.01
CA TRP A 90 1.99 -1.62 18.36
C TRP A 90 1.17 -2.93 18.39
N PRO A 91 1.81 -4.11 18.27
CA PRO A 91 1.10 -5.39 18.27
C PRO A 91 0.26 -5.65 19.53
N ASN A 92 0.63 -5.03 20.65
CA ASN A 92 -0.10 -5.11 21.91
C ASN A 92 -1.36 -4.21 21.95
N GLY A 93 -1.63 -3.44 20.90
CA GLY A 93 -2.79 -2.57 20.76
C GLY A 93 -2.57 -1.12 21.22
N ASP A 94 -1.38 -0.78 21.72
CA ASP A 94 -1.05 0.60 22.10
C ASP A 94 -0.91 1.48 20.85
N SER A 95 -1.42 2.71 20.89
CA SER A 95 -1.36 3.68 19.77
C SER A 95 -1.18 5.13 20.21
#